data_AF-A0A2D5S598-F1
#
_entry.id   AF-A0A2D5S598-F1
#
_cell.length_a   1.000
_cell.length_b   1.000
_cell.length_c   1.000
_cell.angle_alpha   90.00
_cell.angle_beta   90.00
_cell.angle_gamma   90.00
#
_symmetry.space_group_name_H-M   'P 1'
#
loop_
_entity.id
_entity.type
_entity.pdbx_description
1 polymer ?
#
loop_
_entity_poly.entity_id
_entity_poly.type
_entity_poly.pdbx_seq_one_letter_code
_entity_poly.pdbx_strand_id
1 'polypeptide(L)'
;MGQVYLGFRSLLVKIAVFVVMAALLAWALGGTLWPKTVTRVVGVPVVVDGVMIVLVDQIGADRSTFGLGILDPQGLVIERWPQPETRTPEWSDAMSPVATPDGTAGAVAARTSDRWTVWWFDDGNRRLQGTGLRCFEVGSRLEAAALLDRIARGLPPDVQSADGVEIEVVGSDDASSISDEPAPN
;
A
#
# COMPACT_ATOMS: atom_id res chain seq x y z
N MET A 1 49.57 -16.35 42.71
CA MET A 1 48.85 -15.52 41.73
C MET A 1 47.67 -16.25 41.05
N GLY A 2 46.95 -17.15 41.73
CA GLY A 2 45.83 -17.93 41.13
C GLY A 2 44.42 -17.36 41.36
N GLN A 3 44.27 -16.46 42.33
CA GLN A 3 42.96 -15.92 42.76
C GLN A 3 42.40 -14.88 41.78
N VAL A 4 43.28 -14.07 41.16
CA VAL A 4 42.87 -13.07 40.15
C VAL A 4 42.37 -13.76 38.88
N TYR A 5 42.98 -14.89 38.50
CA TYR A 5 42.59 -15.65 37.32
C TYR A 5 41.19 -16.28 37.44
N LEU A 6 40.86 -16.80 38.62
CA LEU A 6 39.51 -17.31 38.93
C LEU A 6 38.45 -16.19 38.94
N GLY A 7 38.80 -15.02 39.50
CA GLY A 7 37.93 -13.84 39.48
C GLY A 7 37.66 -13.33 38.06
N PHE A 8 38.70 -13.25 37.22
CA PHE A 8 38.59 -12.77 35.84
C PHE A 8 37.78 -13.71 34.94
N ARG A 9 37.94 -15.04 35.12
CA ARG A 9 37.15 -16.03 34.38
C ARG A 9 35.66 -15.95 34.71
N SER A 10 35.32 -15.79 35.99
CA SER A 10 33.94 -15.61 36.43
C SER A 10 33.34 -14.30 35.90
N LEU A 11 34.13 -13.22 35.87
CA LEU A 11 33.73 -11.94 35.31
C LEU A 11 33.42 -12.05 33.80
N LEU A 12 34.31 -12.68 33.03
CA LEU A 12 34.11 -12.90 31.59
C LEU A 12 32.84 -13.70 31.29
N VAL A 13 32.59 -14.77 32.05
CA VAL A 13 31.38 -15.58 31.89
C VAL A 13 30.13 -14.76 32.19
N LYS A 14 30.14 -13.96 33.26
CA LYS A 14 28.99 -13.08 33.60
C LYS A 14 28.73 -12.03 32.52
N ILE A 15 29.78 -11.42 31.97
CA ILE A 15 29.63 -10.45 30.87
C ILE A 15 29.08 -11.16 29.63
N ALA A 16 29.62 -12.31 29.26
CA ALA A 16 29.14 -13.08 28.12
C ALA A 16 27.65 -13.44 28.27
N VAL A 17 27.25 -13.94 29.44
CA VAL A 17 25.84 -14.26 29.74
C VAL A 17 24.97 -13.00 29.67
N PHE A 18 25.44 -11.87 30.22
CA PHE A 18 24.71 -10.61 30.16
C PHE A 18 24.49 -10.14 28.72
N VAL A 19 25.54 -10.20 27.88
CA VAL A 19 25.44 -9.81 26.46
C VAL A 19 24.51 -10.73 25.70
N VAL A 20 24.58 -12.05 25.92
CA VAL A 20 23.66 -13.01 25.27
C VAL A 20 22.22 -12.75 25.68
N MET A 21 21.95 -12.55 26.98
CA MET A 21 20.60 -12.22 27.46
C MET A 21 20.11 -10.89 26.90
N ALA A 22 20.96 -9.87 26.83
CA ALA A 22 20.62 -8.57 26.26
C ALA A 22 20.32 -8.68 24.76
N ALA A 23 21.11 -9.46 24.01
CA ALA A 23 20.88 -9.69 22.58
C ALA A 23 19.58 -10.44 22.33
N LEU A 24 19.27 -11.46 23.14
CA LEU A 24 18.00 -12.19 23.07
C LEU A 24 16.81 -11.30 23.42
N LEU A 25 16.95 -10.44 24.44
CA LEU A 25 15.90 -9.46 24.78
C LEU A 25 15.70 -8.45 23.65
N ALA A 26 16.79 -7.89 23.12
CA ALA A 26 16.72 -6.92 22.03
C ALA A 26 16.14 -7.56 20.75
N TRP A 27 16.45 -8.82 20.47
CA TRP A 27 15.85 -9.56 19.36
C TRP A 27 14.38 -9.86 19.60
N ALA A 28 14.01 -10.28 20.82
CA ALA A 28 12.62 -10.53 21.19
C ALA A 28 11.79 -9.26 21.11
N LEU A 29 12.24 -8.16 21.74
CA LEU A 29 11.54 -6.88 21.70
C LEU A 29 11.58 -6.24 20.31
N GLY A 30 12.73 -6.28 19.63
CA GLY A 30 12.93 -5.72 18.29
C GLY A 30 12.16 -6.44 17.19
N GLY A 31 11.91 -7.75 17.34
CA GLY A 31 11.05 -8.52 16.43
C GLY A 31 9.56 -8.31 16.67
N THR A 32 9.15 -8.01 17.92
CA THR A 32 7.73 -7.88 18.29
C THR A 32 7.18 -6.45 18.28
N LEU A 33 8.05 -5.44 18.34
CA LEU A 33 7.64 -4.02 18.41
C LEU A 33 7.43 -3.37 17.04
N TRP A 34 7.53 -4.12 15.94
CA TRP A 34 7.16 -3.57 14.64
C TRP A 34 5.68 -3.21 14.64
N PRO A 35 5.32 -1.93 14.42
CA PRO A 35 3.92 -1.52 14.31
C PRO A 35 3.30 -2.29 13.15
N LYS A 36 2.48 -3.30 13.48
CA LYS A 36 1.67 -3.96 12.46
C LYS A 36 0.50 -3.03 12.18
N THR A 37 0.48 -2.45 10.99
CA THR A 37 -0.68 -1.70 10.52
C THR A 37 -1.89 -2.65 10.52
N VAL A 38 -2.87 -2.37 11.38
CA VAL A 38 -4.09 -3.16 11.46
C VAL A 38 -5.00 -2.74 10.31
N THR A 39 -5.44 -3.71 9.52
CA THR A 39 -6.34 -3.46 8.39
C THR A 39 -7.75 -3.92 8.75
N ARG A 40 -8.71 -3.01 8.65
CA ARG A 40 -10.13 -3.26 8.88
C ARG A 40 -10.88 -3.09 7.56
N VAL A 41 -11.71 -4.07 7.21
CA VAL A 41 -12.61 -3.96 6.05
C VAL A 41 -13.73 -2.96 6.34
N VAL A 42 -13.99 -2.07 5.39
CA VAL A 42 -15.01 -1.01 5.47
C VAL A 42 -15.94 -1.11 4.27
N GLY A 43 -17.24 -1.20 4.53
CA GLY A 43 -18.26 -1.25 3.48
C GLY A 43 -18.41 -2.62 2.82
N VAL A 44 -18.99 -2.64 1.63
CA VAL A 44 -19.34 -3.85 0.89
C VAL A 44 -18.27 -4.13 -0.17
N PRO A 45 -17.73 -5.35 -0.25
CA PRO A 45 -16.81 -5.73 -1.32
C PRO A 45 -17.53 -5.73 -2.67
N VAL A 46 -16.81 -5.31 -3.71
CA VAL A 46 -17.26 -5.40 -5.09
C VAL A 46 -16.43 -6.43 -5.85
N VAL A 47 -17.03 -7.09 -6.82
CA VAL A 47 -16.34 -8.07 -7.67
C VAL A 47 -15.98 -7.38 -8.98
N VAL A 48 -14.69 -7.39 -9.31
CA VAL A 48 -14.15 -6.83 -10.56
C VAL A 48 -13.23 -7.87 -11.18
N ASP A 49 -13.58 -8.34 -12.38
CA ASP A 49 -12.93 -9.44 -13.08
C ASP A 49 -12.68 -10.69 -12.19
N GLY A 50 -13.67 -11.03 -11.36
CA GLY A 50 -13.59 -12.16 -10.42
C GLY A 50 -12.76 -11.90 -9.15
N VAL A 51 -12.14 -10.74 -9.02
CA VAL A 51 -11.39 -10.32 -7.83
C VAL A 51 -12.30 -9.54 -6.87
N MET A 52 -12.32 -9.92 -5.59
CA MET A 52 -13.06 -9.21 -4.56
C MET A 52 -12.24 -8.03 -4.04
N ILE A 53 -12.70 -6.82 -4.34
CA ILE A 53 -12.05 -5.57 -3.95
C ILE A 53 -12.91 -4.88 -2.91
N VAL A 54 -12.29 -4.36 -1.85
CA VAL A 54 -13.01 -3.68 -0.77
C VAL A 54 -12.26 -2.45 -0.28
N LEU A 55 -13.00 -1.50 0.28
CA LEU A 55 -12.36 -0.41 1.02
C LEU A 55 -11.82 -0.94 2.34
N VAL A 56 -10.63 -0.50 2.71
CA VAL A 56 -10.00 -0.82 3.99
C VAL A 56 -9.59 0.44 4.73
N ASP A 57 -9.75 0.41 6.04
CA ASP A 57 -9.18 1.36 6.98
C ASP A 57 -7.89 0.75 7.54
N GLN A 58 -6.79 1.48 7.40
CA GLN A 58 -5.44 1.06 7.72
C GLN A 58 -4.94 1.87 8.90
N ILE A 59 -5.01 1.27 10.09
CA ILE A 59 -4.72 1.92 11.35
C ILE A 59 -3.23 1.68 11.67
N GLY A 60 -2.42 2.71 11.46
CA GLY A 60 -1.02 2.77 11.89
C GLY A 60 -0.87 3.40 13.27
N ALA A 61 0.36 3.43 13.80
CA ALA A 61 0.65 3.97 15.14
C ALA A 61 0.26 5.45 15.31
N ASP A 62 0.39 6.25 14.25
CA ASP A 62 0.19 7.70 14.32
C ASP A 62 -1.09 8.20 13.60
N ARG A 63 -1.70 7.38 12.72
CA ARG A 63 -2.87 7.79 11.90
C ARG A 63 -3.59 6.61 11.24
N SER A 64 -4.89 6.79 10.98
CA SER A 64 -5.69 5.94 10.11
C SER A 64 -5.68 6.50 8.68
N THR A 65 -5.38 5.67 7.69
CA THR A 65 -5.52 6.00 6.26
C THR A 65 -6.45 5.01 5.59
N PHE A 66 -7.15 5.43 4.55
CA PHE A 66 -7.93 4.52 3.72
C PHE A 66 -7.07 3.86 2.65
N GLY A 67 -7.59 2.79 2.07
CA GLY A 67 -7.04 2.13 0.91
C GLY A 67 -8.04 1.13 0.34
N LEU A 68 -7.65 0.46 -0.73
CA LEU A 68 -8.29 -0.73 -1.25
C LEU A 68 -7.57 -1.97 -0.75
N GLY A 69 -8.33 -3.02 -0.48
CA GLY A 69 -7.86 -4.36 -0.18
C GLY A 69 -8.43 -5.38 -1.16
N ILE A 70 -7.61 -6.35 -1.54
CA ILE A 70 -8.07 -7.55 -2.25
C ILE A 70 -8.36 -8.63 -1.23
N LEU A 71 -9.55 -9.21 -1.30
CA LEU A 71 -9.97 -10.31 -0.44
C LEU A 71 -9.73 -11.66 -1.10
N ASP A 72 -9.23 -12.61 -0.32
CA ASP A 72 -9.24 -14.02 -0.70
C ASP A 72 -10.65 -14.63 -0.57
N PRO A 73 -10.86 -15.89 -1.01
CA PRO A 73 -12.15 -16.58 -0.87
C PRO A 73 -12.63 -16.75 0.58
N GLN A 74 -11.76 -16.56 1.58
CA GLN A 74 -12.07 -16.62 3.01
C GLN A 74 -12.43 -15.24 3.59
N GLY A 75 -12.35 -14.17 2.79
CA GLY A 75 -12.62 -12.80 3.20
C GLY A 75 -11.45 -12.13 3.91
N LEU A 76 -10.23 -12.67 3.81
CA LEU A 76 -9.02 -12.07 4.35
C LEU A 76 -8.38 -11.13 3.34
N VAL A 77 -7.90 -9.98 3.80
CA VAL A 77 -7.16 -9.03 2.97
C VAL A 77 -5.77 -9.59 2.68
N ILE A 78 -5.50 -9.94 1.43
CA ILE A 78 -4.23 -10.50 0.97
C ILE A 78 -3.30 -9.46 0.32
N GLU A 79 -3.88 -8.41 -0.24
CA GLU A 79 -3.16 -7.29 -0.82
C GLU A 79 -3.86 -5.98 -0.46
N ARG A 80 -3.10 -4.89 -0.35
CA ARG A 80 -3.61 -3.56 -0.02
C ARG A 80 -2.86 -2.46 -0.75
N TRP A 81 -3.58 -1.41 -1.09
CA TRP A 81 -3.02 -0.21 -1.72
C TRP A 81 -3.87 1.03 -1.44
N PRO A 82 -3.27 2.21 -1.18
CA PRO A 82 -1.85 2.44 -0.95
C PRO A 82 -1.35 1.75 0.31
N GLN A 83 -0.07 1.37 0.34
CA GLN A 83 0.55 0.83 1.55
C GLN A 83 0.88 1.98 2.51
N PRO A 84 0.45 1.92 3.78
CA PRO A 84 0.68 3.00 4.74
C PRO A 84 2.17 3.22 5.00
N GLU A 85 2.99 2.19 4.79
CA GLU A 85 4.44 2.24 4.89
C GLU A 85 5.10 3.07 3.77
N THR A 86 4.51 3.12 2.57
CA THR A 86 5.06 3.88 1.44
C THR A 86 4.68 5.37 1.46
N ARG A 87 3.77 5.77 2.36
CA ARG A 87 3.30 7.16 2.62
C ARG A 87 2.70 7.95 1.45
N THR A 88 2.77 7.47 0.21
CA THR A 88 2.18 8.13 -0.96
C THR A 88 1.55 7.11 -1.94
N PRO A 89 0.34 7.39 -2.45
CA PRO A 89 -0.61 8.41 -1.97
C PRO A 89 -1.16 8.08 -0.57
N GLU A 90 -1.52 9.10 0.22
CA GLU A 90 -2.21 8.94 1.50
C GLU A 90 -3.69 9.32 1.33
N TRP A 91 -4.60 8.42 1.72
CA TRP A 91 -6.04 8.63 1.58
C TRP A 91 -6.65 9.04 2.91
N SER A 92 -6.91 10.33 3.07
CA SER A 92 -7.48 10.90 4.29
C SER A 92 -8.99 10.65 4.44
N ASP A 93 -9.68 10.44 3.33
CA ASP A 93 -11.11 10.14 3.23
C ASP A 93 -11.33 9.28 1.98
N ALA A 94 -12.35 8.44 1.96
CA ALA A 94 -12.63 7.56 0.84
C ALA A 94 -14.11 7.18 0.73
N MET A 95 -14.50 6.74 -0.45
CA MET A 95 -15.81 6.16 -0.75
C MET A 95 -15.66 4.67 -1.03
N SER A 96 -16.74 3.92 -0.83
CA SER A 96 -16.77 2.51 -1.18
C SER A 96 -16.52 2.32 -2.68
N PRO A 97 -15.76 1.29 -3.08
CA PRO A 97 -15.54 0.99 -4.48
C PRO A 97 -16.87 0.61 -5.15
N VAL A 98 -16.92 0.82 -6.46
CA VAL A 98 -18.01 0.40 -7.34
C VAL A 98 -17.45 -0.44 -8.47
N ALA A 99 -18.24 -1.36 -9.00
CA ALA A 99 -17.95 -2.10 -10.21
C ALA A 99 -18.87 -1.63 -11.34
N THR A 100 -18.41 -1.76 -12.58
CA THR A 100 -19.28 -1.63 -13.75
C THR A 100 -20.35 -2.73 -13.76
N PRO A 101 -21.50 -2.55 -14.44
CA PRO A 101 -22.58 -3.54 -14.46
C PRO A 101 -22.17 -4.91 -15.02
N ASP A 102 -21.21 -4.94 -15.92
CA ASP A 102 -20.61 -6.14 -16.50
C ASP A 102 -19.51 -6.75 -15.62
N GLY A 103 -19.12 -6.07 -14.54
CA GLY A 103 -18.11 -6.51 -13.58
C GLY A 103 -16.69 -6.53 -14.13
N THR A 104 -16.44 -5.95 -15.31
CA THR A 104 -15.12 -5.98 -15.97
C THR A 104 -14.17 -4.93 -15.38
N ALA A 105 -14.70 -3.81 -14.91
CA ALA A 105 -13.92 -2.71 -14.37
C ALA A 105 -14.50 -2.22 -13.04
N GLY A 106 -13.70 -1.45 -12.32
CA GLY A 106 -14.15 -0.82 -11.09
C GLY A 106 -13.52 0.55 -10.87
N ALA A 107 -14.06 1.23 -9.87
CA ALA A 107 -13.56 2.52 -9.47
C ALA A 107 -13.70 2.76 -7.97
N VAL A 108 -12.84 3.63 -7.45
CA VAL A 108 -12.90 4.12 -6.07
C VAL A 108 -12.58 5.60 -6.06
N ALA A 109 -13.20 6.33 -5.13
CA ALA A 109 -12.87 7.73 -4.89
C ALA A 109 -12.22 7.90 -3.52
N ALA A 110 -11.16 8.68 -3.45
CA ALA A 110 -10.54 9.06 -2.18
C ALA A 110 -9.95 10.47 -2.25
N ARG A 111 -9.78 11.07 -1.07
CA ARG A 111 -9.15 12.37 -0.90
C ARG A 111 -7.68 12.20 -0.62
N THR A 112 -6.85 12.58 -1.60
CA THR A 112 -5.40 12.66 -1.50
C THR A 112 -5.01 14.11 -1.28
N SER A 113 -4.27 14.37 -0.20
CA SER A 113 -3.93 15.74 0.23
C SER A 113 -5.18 16.63 0.33
N ASP A 114 -5.45 17.45 -0.68
CA ASP A 114 -6.60 18.37 -0.74
C ASP A 114 -7.53 18.17 -1.93
N ARG A 115 -7.32 17.13 -2.75
CA ARG A 115 -8.16 16.88 -3.92
C ARG A 115 -8.87 15.54 -3.81
N TRP A 116 -10.05 15.47 -4.42
CA TRP A 116 -10.70 14.20 -4.65
C TRP A 116 -10.18 13.62 -5.96
N THR A 117 -9.79 12.36 -5.91
CA THR A 117 -9.36 11.61 -7.08
C THR A 117 -10.21 10.36 -7.19
N VAL A 118 -10.68 10.07 -8.40
CA VAL A 118 -11.34 8.82 -8.75
C VAL A 118 -10.34 7.96 -9.52
N TRP A 119 -10.01 6.81 -8.96
CA TRP A 119 -9.21 5.80 -9.63
C TRP A 119 -10.14 4.82 -10.31
N TRP A 120 -9.96 4.65 -11.61
CA TRP A 120 -10.60 3.63 -12.43
C TRP A 120 -9.57 2.56 -12.79
N PHE A 121 -9.95 1.30 -12.65
CA PHE A 121 -9.13 0.14 -13.00
C PHE A 121 -9.92 -0.77 -13.95
N ASP A 122 -9.32 -1.05 -15.12
CA ASP A 122 -9.91 -1.87 -16.19
C ASP A 122 -9.82 -3.38 -15.93
N ASP A 123 -9.08 -3.78 -14.90
CA ASP A 123 -8.75 -5.17 -14.59
C ASP A 123 -8.56 -5.28 -13.07
N GLY A 124 -9.35 -6.13 -12.41
CA GLY A 124 -9.25 -6.37 -10.97
C GLY A 124 -8.00 -7.18 -10.57
N ASN A 125 -7.35 -7.80 -11.56
CA ASN A 125 -6.17 -8.64 -11.43
C ASN A 125 -4.86 -7.86 -11.61
N ARG A 126 -4.93 -6.67 -12.23
CA ARG A 126 -3.82 -5.73 -12.17
C ARG A 126 -3.78 -5.17 -10.76
N ARG A 127 -2.59 -5.30 -10.16
CA ARG A 127 -2.18 -4.59 -8.94
C ARG A 127 -2.82 -3.22 -9.00
N LEU A 128 -3.33 -2.74 -7.87
CA LEU A 128 -3.93 -1.42 -7.70
C LEU A 128 -2.91 -0.26 -7.96
N GLN A 129 -1.89 -0.52 -8.79
CA GLN A 129 -0.70 0.21 -9.19
C GLN A 129 -0.34 -0.19 -10.64
N GLY A 130 0.05 0.77 -11.47
CA GLY A 130 0.66 0.52 -12.78
C GLY A 130 -0.26 0.77 -13.99
N THR A 131 0.22 0.33 -15.16
CA THR A 131 -0.37 0.62 -16.47
C THR A 131 -1.82 0.15 -16.58
N GLY A 132 -2.75 1.07 -16.87
CA GLY A 132 -4.20 0.80 -16.94
C GLY A 132 -5.01 1.39 -15.78
N LEU A 133 -4.36 1.90 -14.73
CA LEU A 133 -5.01 2.75 -13.72
C LEU A 133 -5.22 4.15 -14.32
N ARG A 134 -6.47 4.59 -14.41
CA ARG A 134 -6.82 5.96 -14.81
C ARG A 134 -7.25 6.76 -13.60
N CYS A 135 -6.75 7.99 -13.50
CA CYS A 135 -7.04 8.90 -12.40
C CYS A 135 -7.82 10.11 -12.92
N PHE A 136 -8.91 10.47 -12.25
CA PHE A 136 -9.70 11.66 -12.55
C PHE A 136 -9.76 12.53 -11.30
N GLU A 137 -9.15 13.71 -11.35
CA GLU A 137 -9.28 14.68 -10.27
C GLU A 137 -10.62 15.43 -10.39
N VAL A 138 -11.28 15.60 -9.27
CA VAL A 138 -12.57 16.31 -9.17
C VAL A 138 -12.53 17.31 -8.01
N GLY A 139 -13.32 18.37 -8.13
CA GLY A 139 -13.27 19.50 -7.19
C GLY A 139 -13.88 19.20 -5.83
N SER A 140 -14.76 18.19 -5.75
CA SER A 140 -15.52 17.93 -4.54
C SER A 140 -15.88 16.46 -4.33
N ARG A 141 -16.21 16.14 -3.08
CA ARG A 141 -16.77 14.82 -2.68
C ARG A 141 -18.03 14.48 -3.50
N LEU A 142 -18.88 15.48 -3.76
CA LEU A 142 -20.13 15.27 -4.50
C LEU A 142 -19.87 14.93 -5.97
N GLU A 143 -18.94 15.61 -6.62
CA GLU A 143 -18.52 15.29 -7.99
C GLU A 143 -17.91 13.89 -8.08
N ALA A 144 -17.08 13.51 -7.09
CA ALA A 144 -16.53 12.17 -7.01
C ALA A 144 -17.62 11.10 -6.93
N ALA A 145 -18.63 11.32 -6.07
CA ALA A 145 -19.78 10.42 -5.94
C ALA A 145 -20.60 10.34 -7.24
N ALA A 146 -20.82 11.47 -7.91
CA ALA A 146 -21.54 11.51 -9.18
C ALA A 146 -20.78 10.76 -10.29
N LEU A 147 -19.45 10.86 -10.30
CA LEU A 147 -18.62 10.08 -11.22
C LEU A 147 -18.68 8.58 -10.88
N LEU A 148 -18.56 8.18 -9.61
CA LEU A 148 -18.74 6.77 -9.22
C LEU A 148 -20.12 6.20 -9.59
N ASP A 149 -21.21 6.94 -9.37
CA ASP A 149 -22.56 6.51 -9.75
C ASP A 149 -22.68 6.33 -11.27
N ARG A 150 -22.05 7.19 -12.06
CA ARG A 150 -22.00 7.06 -13.52
C ARG A 150 -21.27 5.77 -13.95
N ILE A 151 -20.13 5.51 -13.34
CA ILE A 151 -19.32 4.31 -13.57
C ILE A 151 -20.12 3.05 -13.21
N ALA A 152 -20.79 3.06 -12.05
CA ALA A 152 -21.65 1.97 -11.60
C ALA A 152 -22.84 1.69 -12.53
N ARG A 153 -23.22 2.68 -13.35
CA ARG A 153 -24.24 2.54 -14.42
C ARG A 153 -23.66 2.13 -15.77
N GLY A 154 -22.35 1.91 -15.87
CA GLY A 154 -21.66 1.50 -17.10
C GLY A 154 -21.47 2.65 -18.10
N LEU A 155 -21.56 3.89 -17.65
CA LEU A 155 -21.32 5.07 -18.49
C LEU A 155 -19.83 5.44 -18.43
N PRO A 156 -19.22 5.82 -19.56
CA PRO A 156 -17.80 6.16 -19.60
C PRO A 156 -17.50 7.42 -18.75
N PRO A 157 -16.30 7.52 -18.15
CA PRO A 157 -15.87 8.74 -17.48
C PRO A 157 -15.70 9.88 -18.50
N ASP A 158 -16.08 11.11 -18.12
CA ASP A 158 -15.88 12.28 -18.99
C ASP A 158 -14.39 12.59 -19.09
N VAL A 159 -13.84 12.43 -20.30
CA VAL A 159 -12.40 12.58 -20.58
C VAL A 159 -11.95 14.05 -20.47
N GLN A 160 -12.86 15.02 -20.41
CA GLN A 160 -12.51 16.46 -20.33
C GLN A 160 -11.89 16.91 -18.99
N SER A 161 -11.98 16.10 -17.93
CA SER A 161 -11.30 16.39 -16.65
C SER A 161 -9.94 15.71 -16.53
N ALA A 162 -9.52 14.95 -17.55
CA ALA A 162 -8.17 14.39 -17.64
C ALA A 162 -7.23 15.44 -18.25
N ASP A 163 -6.84 16.43 -17.45
CA ASP A 163 -5.52 17.05 -17.64
C ASP A 163 -4.51 15.97 -17.21
N GLY A 164 -4.29 15.04 -18.13
CA GLY A 164 -3.72 13.73 -17.88
C GLY A 164 -2.27 13.81 -17.46
N VAL A 165 -2.04 13.91 -16.16
CA VAL A 165 -0.79 13.40 -15.58
C VAL A 165 -0.96 11.89 -15.53
N GLU A 166 -0.52 11.22 -16.58
CA GLU A 166 -0.11 9.83 -16.49
C GLU A 166 1.02 9.81 -15.45
N ILE A 167 0.69 9.45 -14.19
CA ILE A 167 1.70 9.30 -13.16
C ILE A 167 2.47 8.03 -13.51
N GLU A 168 3.54 8.22 -14.28
CA GLU A 168 4.60 7.24 -14.42
C GLU A 168 5.18 7.05 -13.01
N VAL A 169 4.77 5.98 -12.35
CA VAL A 169 5.41 5.53 -11.12
C VAL A 169 6.82 5.15 -11.52
N VAL A 170 7.77 6.04 -11.22
CA VAL A 170 9.20 5.85 -11.44
C VAL A 170 9.61 4.57 -10.73
N GLY A 171 9.66 3.46 -11.49
CA GLY A 171 10.42 2.30 -11.12
C GLY A 171 11.87 2.76 -11.02
N SER A 172 12.46 2.67 -9.84
CA SER A 172 13.90 2.84 -9.71
C SER A 172 14.57 1.65 -10.42
N ASP A 173 14.86 1.82 -11.71
CA ASP A 173 15.79 0.94 -12.43
C ASP A 173 17.20 1.25 -11.92
N ASP A 174 17.53 0.66 -10.77
CA ASP A 174 18.90 0.47 -10.32
C ASP A 174 19.52 -0.67 -11.16
N ALA A 175 19.77 -0.39 -12.44
CA ALA A 175 20.61 -1.21 -13.29
C ALA A 175 22.01 -0.59 -13.36
N SER A 176 22.76 -0.78 -12.29
CA SER A 176 24.21 -0.64 -12.31
C SER A 176 24.80 -1.79 -13.14
N SER A 177 25.23 -1.51 -14.37
CA SER A 177 26.23 -2.36 -15.04
C SER A 177 27.02 -1.58 -16.10
N ILE A 178 28.13 -1.02 -15.61
CA ILE A 178 29.46 -0.88 -16.21
C ILE A 178 29.66 -1.38 -17.66
N SER A 179 30.16 -0.43 -18.48
CA SER A 179 31.18 -0.50 -19.55
C SER A 179 31.13 -1.61 -20.60
N ASP A 180 31.05 -1.22 -21.88
CA ASP A 180 32.19 -1.36 -22.78
C ASP A 180 32.06 -0.46 -24.02
N GLU A 181 33.16 0.23 -24.35
CA GLU A 181 33.36 1.02 -25.57
C GLU A 181 34.05 0.11 -26.60
N PRO A 182 33.78 0.27 -27.91
CA PRO A 182 34.92 0.53 -28.77
C PRO A 182 34.68 1.58 -29.86
N ALA A 183 35.82 2.20 -30.22
CA ALA A 183 36.07 3.37 -31.06
C ALA A 183 35.53 3.31 -32.51
N PRO A 184 35.42 4.49 -33.18
CA PRO A 184 34.91 4.58 -34.55
C PRO A 184 35.98 4.31 -35.63
N ASN A 185 35.53 3.59 -36.67
CA ASN A 185 36.00 3.47 -38.08
C ASN A 185 37.48 3.65 -38.43
#